data_AF-A0A960XMY0-F1
#
_entry.id   AF-A0A960XMY0-F1
#
_cell.length_a   1.000
_cell.length_b   1.000
_cell.length_c   1.000
_cell.angle_alpha   90.00
_cell.angle_beta   90.00
_cell.angle_gamma   90.00
#
_symmetry.space_group_name_H-M   'P 1'
#
loop_
_entity.id
_entity.type
_entity.pdbx_description
1 polymer ?
#
loop_
_entity_poly.entity_id
_entity_poly.type
_entity_poly.pdbx_seq_one_letter_code
_entity_poly.pdbx_strand_id
1 'polypeptide(L)'
;GPAQPDPSLFRRRRCPCMSESPPTPPTLLYCHCQYAQVLPQDVKAAVLKALCDAGVPFEAVPDLCELSARHDPSLKRLANGGPVKIAACYPRAVKWLFAAAAAPLSPDHTEIVNLRATPAEQAVATLLAPELRPNLPAAAPGTDENQPAPATAS
;
A
#
# COMPACT_ATOMS: atom_id res chain seq x y z
N GLY A 1 -20.26 37.45 -54.30
CA GLY A 1 -19.39 37.34 -53.12
C GLY A 1 -19.52 35.95 -52.56
N PRO A 2 -18.43 35.18 -52.43
CA PRO A 2 -18.52 33.83 -51.90
C PRO A 2 -18.78 33.88 -50.39
N ALA A 3 -19.82 33.16 -49.97
CA ALA A 3 -20.17 32.94 -48.58
C ALA A 3 -19.00 32.24 -47.86
N GLN A 4 -18.60 32.77 -46.70
CA GLN A 4 -17.58 32.16 -45.87
C GLN A 4 -18.12 30.86 -45.23
N PRO A 5 -17.32 29.79 -45.14
CA PRO A 5 -17.69 28.59 -44.40
C PRO A 5 -17.65 28.82 -42.88
N ASP A 6 -18.62 28.22 -42.20
CA ASP A 6 -18.90 28.31 -40.77
C ASP A 6 -17.79 27.68 -39.89
N PRO A 7 -17.28 28.35 -38.84
CA PRO A 7 -16.16 27.87 -38.01
C PRO A 7 -16.53 26.74 -37.04
N SER A 8 -17.76 26.23 -37.05
CA SER A 8 -18.25 25.19 -36.14
C SER A 8 -17.69 23.77 -36.39
N LEU A 9 -16.97 23.55 -37.51
CA LEU A 9 -16.35 22.25 -37.84
C LEU A 9 -15.02 21.97 -37.12
N PHE A 10 -14.49 22.93 -36.34
CA PHE A 10 -13.32 22.71 -35.46
C PHE A 10 -13.69 22.09 -34.10
N ARG A 11 -14.88 21.48 -33.99
CA ARG A 11 -15.23 20.66 -32.82
C ARG A 11 -14.57 19.29 -32.96
N ARG A 12 -13.31 19.27 -32.52
CA ARG A 12 -12.63 18.15 -31.83
C ARG A 12 -13.26 16.80 -32.13
N ARG A 13 -12.72 16.12 -33.16
CA ARG A 13 -12.75 14.66 -33.26
C ARG A 13 -12.21 14.09 -31.94
N ARG A 14 -13.11 13.82 -31.00
CA ARG A 14 -12.78 13.05 -29.81
C ARG A 14 -12.89 11.60 -30.25
N CYS A 15 -11.72 10.99 -30.49
CA CYS A 15 -11.60 9.57 -30.73
C CYS A 15 -12.43 8.80 -29.68
N PRO A 16 -13.33 7.88 -30.07
CA PRO A 16 -14.08 7.05 -29.13
C PRO A 16 -13.24 6.00 -28.39
N CYS A 17 -11.91 5.97 -28.55
CA CYS A 17 -11.04 4.94 -27.96
C CYS A 17 -10.55 5.23 -26.53
N MET A 18 -11.06 6.28 -25.86
CA MET A 18 -10.61 6.69 -24.52
C MET A 18 -11.82 6.85 -23.60
N SER A 19 -12.47 5.75 -23.21
CA SER A 19 -13.41 5.75 -22.09
C SER A 19 -13.48 4.37 -21.45
N GLU A 20 -12.36 3.93 -20.93
CA GLU A 20 -12.35 3.10 -19.74
C GLU A 20 -11.13 3.57 -18.96
N SER A 21 -11.33 4.42 -17.95
CA SER A 21 -10.25 4.75 -17.03
C SER A 21 -9.76 3.42 -16.43
N PRO A 22 -8.48 3.05 -16.58
CA PRO A 22 -8.00 1.82 -15.98
C PRO A 22 -8.26 1.88 -14.47
N PRO A 23 -8.67 0.78 -13.82
CA PRO A 23 -8.73 0.74 -12.37
C PRO A 23 -7.37 1.19 -11.85
N THR A 24 -7.35 2.22 -11.00
CA THR A 24 -6.12 2.75 -10.43
C THR A 24 -5.34 1.59 -9.82
N PRO A 25 -4.14 1.27 -10.33
CA PRO A 25 -3.39 0.13 -9.85
C PRO A 25 -3.08 0.36 -8.37
N PRO A 26 -3.18 -0.69 -7.52
CA PRO A 26 -2.91 -0.54 -6.11
C PRO A 26 -1.46 -0.10 -5.90
N THR A 27 -1.26 0.88 -5.03
CA THR A 27 0.09 1.34 -4.66
C THR A 27 0.73 0.26 -3.80
N LEU A 28 1.87 -0.26 -4.23
CA LEU A 28 2.63 -1.25 -3.47
C LEU A 28 3.57 -0.54 -2.50
N LEU A 29 3.53 -0.91 -1.23
CA LEU A 29 4.39 -0.39 -0.18
C LEU A 29 5.13 -1.56 0.47
N TYR A 30 6.45 -1.48 0.53
CA TYR A 30 7.31 -2.50 1.12
C TYR A 30 8.06 -1.94 2.32
N CYS A 31 7.92 -2.58 3.48
CA CYS A 31 8.59 -2.19 4.72
C CYS A 31 9.82 -3.08 4.97
N HIS A 32 11.01 -2.48 5.08
CA HIS A 32 12.23 -3.21 5.42
C HIS A 32 12.25 -3.70 6.88
N CYS A 33 11.45 -3.09 7.76
CA CYS A 33 11.34 -3.42 9.19
C CYS A 33 12.71 -3.52 9.86
N GLN A 34 13.55 -2.53 9.58
CA GLN A 34 14.92 -2.45 10.08
C GLN A 34 14.97 -2.28 11.61
N TYR A 35 13.94 -1.67 12.20
CA TYR A 35 13.85 -1.47 13.65
C TYR A 35 13.44 -2.74 14.40
N ALA A 36 12.23 -3.26 14.12
CA ALA A 36 11.68 -4.38 14.88
C ALA A 36 12.27 -5.74 14.47
N GLN A 37 12.81 -5.87 13.25
CA GLN A 37 13.47 -7.07 12.72
C GLN A 37 12.67 -8.38 12.89
N VAL A 38 11.34 -8.28 12.97
CA VAL A 38 10.43 -9.42 13.15
C VAL A 38 10.25 -10.25 11.88
N LEU A 39 10.89 -9.83 10.78
CA LEU A 39 10.80 -10.41 9.46
C LEU A 39 12.02 -11.29 9.16
N PRO A 40 11.81 -12.56 8.78
CA PRO A 40 12.91 -13.43 8.39
C PRO A 40 13.68 -12.82 7.21
N GLN A 41 15.02 -12.79 7.33
CA GLN A 41 15.86 -12.10 6.35
C GLN A 41 15.79 -12.71 4.95
N ASP A 42 15.62 -14.04 4.87
CA ASP A 42 15.48 -14.73 3.60
C ASP A 42 14.18 -14.34 2.88
N VAL A 43 13.08 -14.21 3.64
CA VAL A 43 11.78 -13.85 3.07
C VAL A 43 11.79 -12.41 2.56
N LYS A 44 12.29 -11.46 3.37
CA LYS A 44 12.33 -10.05 2.96
C LYS A 44 13.23 -9.84 1.74
N ALA A 45 14.39 -10.50 1.69
CA ALA A 45 15.30 -10.42 0.54
C ALA A 45 14.69 -11.04 -0.72
N ALA A 46 14.06 -12.21 -0.61
CA ALA A 46 13.39 -12.88 -1.72
C ALA A 46 12.22 -12.05 -2.27
N VAL A 47 11.38 -11.47 -1.40
CA VAL A 47 10.27 -10.60 -1.80
C VAL A 47 10.77 -9.36 -2.52
N LEU A 48 11.76 -8.66 -1.95
CA LEU A 48 12.34 -7.47 -2.57
C LEU A 48 12.93 -7.78 -3.95
N LYS A 49 13.71 -8.88 -4.05
CA LYS A 49 14.28 -9.32 -5.32
C LYS A 49 13.18 -9.58 -6.36
N ALA A 50 12.12 -10.28 -5.97
CA ALA A 50 11.03 -10.59 -6.87
C ALA A 50 10.24 -9.34 -7.31
N LEU A 51 10.05 -8.35 -6.42
CA LEU A 51 9.44 -7.07 -6.79
C LEU A 51 10.29 -6.30 -7.81
N CYS A 52 11.62 -6.28 -7.61
CA CYS A 52 12.55 -5.69 -8.57
C CYS A 52 12.54 -6.44 -9.91
N ASP A 53 12.57 -7.76 -9.90
CA ASP A 53 12.54 -8.60 -11.11
C ASP A 53 11.21 -8.46 -11.87
N ALA A 54 10.09 -8.27 -11.16
CA ALA A 54 8.78 -8.04 -11.74
C ALA A 54 8.64 -6.64 -12.37
N GLY A 55 9.53 -5.70 -12.06
CA GLY A 55 9.52 -4.34 -12.60
C GLY A 55 8.27 -3.54 -12.22
N VAL A 56 7.61 -3.89 -11.12
CA VAL A 56 6.40 -3.20 -10.64
C VAL A 56 6.77 -1.90 -9.92
N PRO A 57 5.95 -0.84 -10.03
CA PRO A 57 6.15 0.35 -9.21
C PRO A 57 5.77 0.05 -7.76
N PHE A 58 6.76 0.10 -6.86
CA PHE A 58 6.56 -0.03 -5.42
C PHE A 58 7.35 1.04 -4.67
N GLU A 59 6.80 1.46 -3.53
CA GLU A 59 7.44 2.35 -2.58
C GLU A 59 8.11 1.51 -1.48
N ALA A 60 9.43 1.59 -1.37
CA ALA A 60 10.17 0.93 -0.30
C ALA A 60 10.49 1.92 0.82
N VAL A 61 10.09 1.58 2.04
CA VAL A 61 10.37 2.39 3.23
C VAL A 61 11.22 1.61 4.23
N PRO A 62 12.16 2.27 4.93
CA PRO A 62 13.03 1.62 5.90
C PRO A 62 12.21 1.05 7.07
N ASP A 63 11.39 1.89 7.70
CA ASP A 63 10.53 1.50 8.82
C ASP A 63 9.23 2.29 8.84
N LEU A 64 8.11 1.58 8.69
CA LEU A 64 6.78 2.18 8.89
C LEU A 64 6.58 2.69 10.32
N CYS A 65 7.22 2.05 11.31
CA CYS A 65 7.15 2.46 12.71
C CYS A 65 7.77 3.84 12.93
N GLU A 66 8.91 4.12 12.29
CA GLU A 66 9.61 5.41 12.41
C GLU A 66 8.87 6.51 11.66
N LEU A 67 8.40 6.23 10.43
CA LEU A 67 7.58 7.16 9.66
C LEU A 67 6.30 7.53 10.41
N SER A 68 5.69 6.56 11.08
CA SER A 68 4.52 6.78 11.93
C SER A 68 4.87 7.67 13.13
N ALA A 69 5.96 7.37 13.85
CA ALA A 69 6.39 8.16 15.00
C ALA A 69 6.67 9.63 14.66
N ARG A 70 7.09 9.91 13.42
CA ARG A 70 7.35 11.28 12.91
C ARG A 70 6.17 11.92 12.19
N HIS A 71 5.03 11.23 12.09
CA HIS A 71 3.85 11.65 11.33
C HIS A 71 4.18 12.06 9.88
N ASP A 72 4.96 11.22 9.19
CA ASP A 72 5.48 11.55 7.87
C ASP A 72 4.34 11.79 6.85
N PRO A 73 4.40 12.87 6.04
CA PRO A 73 3.35 13.20 5.08
C PRO A 73 3.19 12.16 3.96
N SER A 74 4.16 11.26 3.75
CA SER A 74 4.06 10.16 2.80
C SER A 74 2.98 9.15 3.20
N LEU A 75 2.78 8.90 4.50
CA LEU A 75 1.70 8.04 4.99
C LEU A 75 0.32 8.60 4.65
N LYS A 76 0.14 9.93 4.74
CA LYS A 76 -1.11 10.61 4.35
C LYS A 76 -1.35 10.54 2.85
N ARG A 77 -0.29 10.65 2.04
CA ARG A 77 -0.36 10.50 0.58
C ARG A 77 -0.79 9.08 0.20
N LEU A 78 -0.23 8.08 0.86
CA LEU A 78 -0.60 6.68 0.65
C LEU A 78 -2.06 6.41 1.03
N ALA A 79 -2.48 6.85 2.22
CA ALA A 79 -3.86 6.66 2.69
C ALA A 79 -4.89 7.39 1.80
N ASN A 80 -4.55 8.56 1.26
CA ASN A 80 -5.43 9.33 0.37
C ASN A 80 -5.30 8.93 -1.11
N GLY A 81 -4.29 8.16 -1.48
CA GLY A 81 -3.92 7.84 -2.86
C GLY A 81 -4.79 6.75 -3.51
N GLY A 82 -5.67 6.11 -2.74
CA GLY A 82 -6.58 5.08 -3.23
C GLY A 82 -6.20 3.67 -2.73
N PRO A 83 -6.35 2.61 -3.55
CA PRO A 83 -6.04 1.25 -3.13
C PRO A 83 -4.55 1.06 -2.85
N VAL A 84 -4.20 0.46 -1.71
CA VAL A 84 -2.81 0.25 -1.28
C VAL A 84 -2.59 -1.20 -0.85
N LYS A 85 -1.48 -1.78 -1.30
CA LYS A 85 -0.97 -3.09 -0.89
C LYS A 85 0.30 -2.91 -0.08
N ILE A 86 0.28 -3.34 1.17
CA ILE A 86 1.37 -3.13 2.11
C ILE A 86 2.00 -4.46 2.48
N ALA A 87 3.26 -4.67 2.08
CA ALA A 87 4.10 -5.78 2.51
C ALA A 87 4.83 -5.40 3.80
N ALA A 88 4.39 -5.96 4.93
CA ALA A 88 4.89 -5.58 6.24
C ALA A 88 4.84 -6.74 7.25
N CYS A 89 5.17 -6.43 8.50
CA CYS A 89 5.20 -7.40 9.59
C CYS A 89 3.80 -7.87 10.02
N TYR A 90 2.97 -6.97 10.56
CA TYR A 90 1.62 -7.33 11.06
C TYR A 90 0.54 -6.35 10.62
N PRO A 91 -0.61 -6.84 10.13
CA PRO A 91 -1.72 -5.99 9.70
C PRO A 91 -2.29 -5.12 10.82
N ARG A 92 -2.38 -5.66 12.05
CA ARG A 92 -2.82 -4.88 13.22
C ARG A 92 -1.86 -3.74 13.51
N ALA A 93 -0.55 -4.01 13.59
CA ALA A 93 0.44 -2.98 13.90
C ALA A 93 0.40 -1.84 12.87
N VAL A 94 0.41 -2.18 11.57
CA VAL A 94 0.33 -1.20 10.48
C VAL A 94 -0.92 -0.32 10.60
N LYS A 95 -2.10 -0.89 10.89
CA LYS A 95 -3.31 -0.11 11.12
C LYS A 95 -3.13 0.95 12.22
N TRP A 96 -2.58 0.56 13.37
CA TRP A 96 -2.34 1.48 14.48
C TRP A 96 -1.30 2.55 14.14
N LEU A 97 -0.24 2.19 13.41
CA LEU A 97 0.79 3.13 12.96
C LEU A 97 0.23 4.21 12.05
N PHE A 98 -0.64 3.83 11.10
CA PHE A 98 -1.29 4.78 10.20
C PHE A 98 -2.32 5.66 10.94
N ALA A 99 -3.09 5.09 11.88
CA ALA A 99 -3.99 5.85 12.73
C ALA A 99 -3.24 6.86 13.63
N ALA A 100 -2.12 6.45 14.24
CA ALA A 100 -1.27 7.33 15.05
C ALA A 100 -0.70 8.49 14.23
N ALA A 101 -0.35 8.24 12.95
CA ALA A 101 0.10 9.26 12.02
C ALA A 101 -0.99 10.18 11.44
N ALA A 102 -2.21 10.12 11.99
CA ALA A 102 -3.38 10.84 11.47
C ALA A 102 -3.61 10.59 9.96
N ALA A 103 -3.34 9.35 9.52
CA ALA A 103 -3.50 8.88 8.15
C ALA A 103 -4.25 7.53 8.15
N PRO A 104 -5.51 7.47 8.62
CA PRO A 104 -6.23 6.21 8.74
C PRO A 104 -6.37 5.53 7.37
N LEU A 105 -5.95 4.27 7.29
CA LEU A 105 -6.08 3.44 6.09
C LEU A 105 -7.53 3.01 5.89
N SER A 106 -8.02 3.06 4.65
CA SER A 106 -9.35 2.54 4.29
C SER A 106 -9.34 1.01 4.33
N PRO A 107 -10.14 0.36 5.19
CA PRO A 107 -10.16 -1.10 5.30
C PRO A 107 -10.58 -1.77 4.01
N ASP A 108 -11.47 -1.16 3.22
CA ASP A 108 -11.99 -1.73 1.97
C ASP A 108 -11.00 -1.64 0.79
N HIS A 109 -10.02 -0.73 0.91
CA HIS A 109 -9.05 -0.44 -0.14
C HIS A 109 -7.61 -0.72 0.30
N THR A 110 -7.41 -1.38 1.44
CA THR A 110 -6.07 -1.68 1.93
C THR A 110 -5.90 -3.18 2.17
N GLU A 111 -4.91 -3.75 1.49
CA GLU A 111 -4.48 -5.12 1.71
C GLU A 111 -3.12 -5.11 2.39
N ILE A 112 -2.97 -5.93 3.44
CA ILE A 112 -1.70 -6.08 4.13
C ILE A 112 -1.24 -7.52 4.02
N VAL A 113 -0.07 -7.69 3.41
CA VAL A 113 0.60 -8.97 3.25
C VAL A 113 1.57 -9.16 4.41
N ASN A 114 1.25 -10.15 5.25
CA ASN A 114 2.06 -10.49 6.43
C ASN A 114 3.28 -11.32 6.02
N LEU A 115 4.42 -10.65 5.87
CA LEU A 115 5.67 -11.28 5.49
C LEU A 115 6.31 -12.14 6.62
N ARG A 116 5.78 -12.12 7.85
CA ARG A 116 6.25 -12.97 8.96
C ARG A 116 5.65 -14.38 8.88
N ALA A 117 4.38 -14.49 8.54
CA ALA A 117 3.65 -15.75 8.49
C ALA A 117 3.56 -16.33 7.07
N THR A 118 3.66 -15.48 6.04
CA THR A 118 3.55 -15.88 4.64
C THR A 118 4.94 -16.06 4.02
N PRO A 119 5.22 -17.20 3.35
CA PRO A 119 6.48 -17.40 2.65
C PRO A 119 6.62 -16.44 1.47
N ALA A 120 7.87 -16.17 1.06
CA ALA A 120 8.19 -15.18 0.04
C ALA A 120 7.41 -15.36 -1.26
N GLU A 121 7.31 -16.57 -1.78
CA GLU A 121 6.60 -16.87 -3.04
C GLU A 121 5.11 -16.50 -2.97
N GLN A 122 4.44 -16.85 -1.88
CA GLN A 122 3.02 -16.54 -1.68
C GLN A 122 2.82 -15.04 -1.45
N ALA A 123 3.74 -14.40 -0.72
CA ALA A 123 3.70 -12.96 -0.51
C ALA A 123 3.84 -12.20 -1.83
N VAL A 124 4.82 -12.58 -2.66
CA VAL A 124 5.04 -12.00 -3.99
C VAL A 124 3.83 -12.24 -4.89
N ALA A 125 3.30 -13.45 -4.94
CA ALA A 125 2.10 -13.75 -5.73
C ALA A 125 0.91 -12.87 -5.32
N THR A 126 0.75 -12.61 -4.02
CA THR A 126 -0.31 -11.74 -3.48
C THR A 126 -0.06 -10.26 -3.82
N LEU A 127 1.19 -9.80 -3.75
CA LEU A 127 1.58 -8.43 -4.08
C LEU A 127 1.40 -8.14 -5.58
N LEU A 128 1.79 -9.09 -6.43
CA LEU A 128 1.68 -8.98 -7.88
C LEU A 128 0.27 -9.25 -8.41
N ALA A 129 -0.62 -9.82 -7.59
CA ALA A 129 -2.00 -10.03 -7.98
C ALA A 129 -2.69 -8.68 -8.30
N PRO A 130 -3.52 -8.59 -9.35
CA PRO A 130 -4.31 -7.39 -9.61
C PRO A 130 -5.46 -7.21 -8.61
N GLU A 131 -5.89 -8.30 -7.97
CA GLU A 131 -6.96 -8.27 -6.97
C GLU A 131 -6.46 -7.70 -5.64
N LEU A 132 -7.18 -6.75 -5.08
CA LEU A 132 -6.96 -6.26 -3.72
C LEU A 132 -7.87 -7.02 -2.76
N ARG A 133 -7.28 -7.75 -1.81
CA ARG A 133 -8.02 -8.48 -0.78
C ARG A 133 -7.92 -7.75 0.55
N PRO A 134 -8.93 -6.93 0.89
CA PRO A 134 -8.90 -6.19 2.14
C PRO A 134 -8.92 -7.15 3.33
N ASN A 135 -7.79 -7.22 4.04
CA ASN A 135 -7.62 -8.03 5.25
C ASN A 135 -7.34 -7.15 6.48
N LEU A 136 -7.79 -5.89 6.42
CA LEU A 136 -7.68 -4.99 7.56
C LEU A 136 -8.72 -5.41 8.61
N PRO A 137 -8.32 -5.80 9.83
CA PRO A 137 -9.29 -6.16 10.85
C PRO A 137 -10.18 -4.95 11.14
N ALA A 138 -11.50 -5.13 11.00
CA ALA A 138 -12.49 -4.17 11.47
C ALA A 138 -12.21 -3.87 12.95
N ALA A 139 -12.27 -2.60 13.34
CA ALA A 139 -11.92 -2.20 14.69
C ALA A 139 -12.81 -2.94 15.72
N ALA A 140 -12.22 -3.87 16.47
CA ALA A 140 -12.75 -4.27 17.76
C ALA A 140 -12.01 -3.45 18.83
N PRO A 141 -12.73 -2.77 19.74
CA PRO A 141 -12.11 -2.19 20.92
C PRO A 141 -11.68 -3.34 21.84
N GLY A 142 -10.40 -3.39 22.18
CA GLY A 142 -9.89 -4.19 23.30
C GLY A 142 -10.08 -5.70 23.19
N THR A 143 -9.18 -6.38 22.50
CA THR A 143 -8.61 -7.62 23.05
C THR A 143 -7.15 -7.68 22.62
N ASP A 144 -6.33 -7.39 23.62
CA ASP A 144 -4.90 -7.50 23.65
C ASP A 144 -4.56 -8.97 23.86
N GLU A 145 -3.86 -9.59 22.92
CA GLU A 145 -3.19 -10.91 23.10
C GLU A 145 -1.89 -10.93 22.29
N ASN A 146 -1.37 -9.76 21.90
CA ASN A 146 -0.06 -9.67 21.26
C ASN A 146 0.52 -8.26 21.34
N GLN A 147 0.43 -7.63 22.51
CA GLN A 147 1.42 -6.63 22.89
C GLN A 147 2.78 -7.33 23.05
N PRO A 148 3.87 -6.86 22.41
CA PRO A 148 5.17 -7.06 23.02
C PRO A 148 5.11 -6.34 24.37
N ALA A 149 5.25 -7.10 25.47
CA ALA A 149 5.21 -6.59 26.83
C ALA A 149 6.10 -5.33 26.95
N PRO A 150 5.64 -4.25 27.61
CA PRO A 150 6.54 -3.16 27.95
C PRO A 150 7.62 -3.75 28.86
N ALA A 151 8.88 -3.63 28.46
CA ALA A 151 9.99 -3.93 29.33
C ALA A 151 9.93 -2.95 30.52
N THR A 152 9.37 -3.40 31.64
CA THR A 152 9.46 -2.70 32.91
C THR A 152 10.90 -2.77 33.38
N ALA A 153 11.61 -1.65 33.26
CA ALA A 153 12.82 -1.39 34.01
C ALA A 153 12.42 -1.03 35.45
N SER A 154 12.84 -1.86 36.40
CA SER A 154 12.95 -1.55 37.83
C SER A 154 14.31 -2.04 38.31
#